data_AF-A0A1Y3ADQ5-F1
#
_entry.id   AF-A0A1Y3ADQ5-F1
#
_cell.length_a   1.000
_cell.length_b   1.000
_cell.length_c   1.000
_cell.angle_alpha   90.00
_cell.angle_beta   90.00
_cell.angle_gamma   90.00
#
_symmetry.space_group_name_H-M   'P 1'
#
loop_
_entity.id
_entity.type
_entity.pdbx_description
1 polymer ?
#
loop_
_entity_poly.entity_id
_entity_poly.type
_entity_poly.pdbx_seq_one_letter_code
_entity_poly.pdbx_strand_id
1 'polypeptide(L)'
;LGVSPMRTIIIGGGRVGQALATRLENRGEYVVVVETDPDVAERARAEGFTVYEGDGSDTEALRAADIDDAKRFITTTADDDINLLACQLAITKFDVASVYSRVNDPDNVDAFDSIGVTGIDATTATAAAIDDEIERPALTHWMNELGDSHDVQEVEVTSRELAGKSIRDLNARIPDDTFVAVISRDGENRVPSADSVLEMGDSVTFIGATDGVRRAMERFHPHD
;
A
#
# COMPACT_ATOMS: atom_id res chain seq x y z
N LEU A 1 -8.34 -23.39 -4.24
CA LEU A 1 -8.74 -22.73 -2.98
C LEU A 1 -8.73 -21.24 -3.27
N GLY A 2 -9.89 -20.58 -3.19
CA GLY A 2 -10.07 -19.20 -3.61
C GLY A 2 -9.44 -18.26 -2.61
N VAL A 3 -8.32 -17.65 -2.98
CA VAL A 3 -7.80 -16.48 -2.26
C VAL A 3 -8.78 -15.34 -2.57
N SER A 4 -9.46 -14.82 -1.56
CA SER A 4 -10.25 -13.60 -1.75
C SER A 4 -9.24 -12.45 -1.91
N PRO A 5 -9.31 -11.67 -3.00
CA PRO A 5 -8.40 -10.55 -3.19
C PRO A 5 -8.50 -9.60 -1.99
N MET A 6 -7.36 -9.04 -1.56
CA MET A 6 -7.34 -8.03 -0.50
C MET A 6 -8.26 -6.87 -0.90
N ARG A 7 -9.19 -6.50 -0.03
CA ARG A 7 -10.15 -5.42 -0.29
C ARG A 7 -9.60 -4.10 0.25
N THR A 8 -9.57 -3.09 -0.61
CA THR A 8 -9.15 -1.73 -0.29
C THR A 8 -10.27 -0.75 -0.63
N ILE A 9 -10.65 0.11 0.32
CA ILE A 9 -11.60 1.20 0.11
C ILE A 9 -10.83 2.50 -0.11
N ILE A 10 -11.16 3.22 -1.17
CA ILE A 10 -10.61 4.55 -1.47
C ILE A 10 -11.73 5.59 -1.43
N ILE A 11 -11.61 6.61 -0.58
CA ILE A 11 -12.50 7.77 -0.58
C ILE A 11 -11.95 8.84 -1.52
N GLY A 12 -12.76 9.24 -2.49
CA GLY A 12 -12.42 10.17 -3.57
C GLY A 12 -12.00 9.46 -4.85
N GLY A 13 -12.82 9.61 -5.90
CA GLY A 13 -12.60 9.13 -7.27
C GLY A 13 -11.90 10.15 -8.16
N GLY A 14 -11.21 11.13 -7.57
CA GLY A 14 -10.37 12.06 -8.30
C GLY A 14 -9.11 11.40 -8.89
N ARG A 15 -8.25 12.22 -9.50
CA ARG A 15 -7.04 11.72 -10.21
C ARG A 15 -6.11 10.88 -9.33
N VAL A 16 -5.92 11.28 -8.07
CA VAL A 16 -5.06 10.55 -7.13
C VAL A 16 -5.68 9.21 -6.76
N GLY A 17 -6.96 9.21 -6.38
CA GLY A 17 -7.69 7.98 -6.03
C GLY A 17 -7.73 6.97 -7.19
N GLN A 18 -8.01 7.43 -8.41
CA GLN A 18 -7.98 6.60 -9.61
C GLN A 18 -6.58 6.07 -9.92
N ALA A 19 -5.54 6.91 -9.88
CA ALA A 19 -4.16 6.47 -10.13
C ALA A 19 -3.70 5.43 -9.09
N LEU A 20 -4.10 5.59 -7.83
CA LEU A 20 -3.85 4.62 -6.78
C LEU A 20 -4.64 3.32 -7.00
N ALA A 21 -5.92 3.42 -7.34
CA ALA A 21 -6.77 2.27 -7.66
C ALA A 21 -6.14 1.42 -8.77
N THR A 22 -5.72 2.03 -9.87
CA THR A 22 -5.03 1.32 -10.97
C THR A 22 -3.79 0.55 -10.48
N ARG A 23 -2.95 1.18 -9.64
CA ARG A 23 -1.74 0.53 -9.11
C ARG A 23 -2.06 -0.66 -8.21
N LEU A 24 -3.09 -0.55 -7.38
CA LEU A 24 -3.51 -1.61 -6.46
C LEU A 24 -4.22 -2.76 -7.21
N GLU A 25 -5.09 -2.44 -8.17
CA GLU A 25 -5.76 -3.44 -9.02
C GLU A 25 -4.76 -4.23 -9.87
N ASN A 26 -3.73 -3.58 -10.42
CA ASN A 26 -2.65 -4.27 -11.13
C ASN A 26 -1.87 -5.25 -10.22
N ARG A 27 -1.84 -5.01 -8.91
CA ARG A 27 -1.26 -5.93 -7.91
C ARG A 27 -2.22 -7.05 -7.48
N GLY A 28 -3.41 -7.12 -8.08
CA GLY A 28 -4.43 -8.11 -7.77
C GLY A 28 -5.30 -7.78 -6.56
N GLU A 29 -5.27 -6.53 -6.07
CA GLU A 29 -6.20 -6.08 -5.03
C GLU A 29 -7.59 -5.78 -5.60
N TYR A 30 -8.61 -5.95 -4.79
CA TYR A 30 -9.97 -5.53 -5.11
C TYR A 30 -10.23 -4.15 -4.51
N VAL A 31 -10.34 -3.14 -5.38
CA VAL A 31 -10.50 -1.75 -4.96
C VAL A 31 -11.95 -1.30 -5.16
N VAL A 32 -12.51 -0.66 -4.14
CA VAL A 32 -13.80 0.05 -4.25
C VAL A 32 -13.56 1.53 -3.97
N VAL A 33 -13.93 2.37 -4.93
CA VAL A 33 -13.89 3.83 -4.80
C VAL A 33 -15.24 4.33 -4.29
N VAL A 34 -15.23 5.16 -3.25
CA VAL A 34 -16.40 5.90 -2.78
C VAL A 34 -16.28 7.35 -3.24
N GLU A 35 -17.24 7.82 -4.01
CA GLU A 35 -17.24 9.17 -4.58
C GLU A 35 -18.61 9.82 -4.42
N THR A 36 -18.63 11.07 -3.97
CA THR A 36 -19.86 11.82 -3.71
C THR A 36 -20.33 12.64 -4.92
N ASP A 37 -19.41 13.01 -5.81
CA ASP A 37 -19.72 13.74 -7.04
C ASP A 37 -20.16 12.75 -8.14
N PRO A 38 -21.42 12.81 -8.60
CA PRO A 38 -21.94 11.86 -9.57
C PRO A 38 -21.21 11.92 -10.92
N ASP A 39 -20.74 13.09 -11.36
CA ASP A 39 -20.01 13.23 -12.62
C ASP A 39 -18.63 12.57 -12.53
N VAL A 40 -17.96 12.71 -11.38
CA VAL A 40 -16.69 12.02 -11.11
C VAL A 40 -16.89 10.51 -11.00
N ALA A 41 -17.94 10.08 -10.30
CA ALA A 41 -18.29 8.67 -10.14
C ALA A 41 -18.60 8.01 -11.50
N GLU A 42 -19.40 8.66 -12.35
CA GLU A 42 -19.70 8.17 -13.70
C GLU A 42 -18.44 8.05 -14.56
N ARG A 43 -17.55 9.06 -14.54
CA ARG A 43 -16.29 9.00 -15.28
C ARG A 43 -15.41 7.85 -14.80
N ALA A 44 -15.25 7.68 -13.48
CA ALA A 44 -14.46 6.60 -12.92
C ALA A 44 -15.04 5.21 -13.29
N ARG A 45 -16.38 5.04 -13.27
CA ARG A 45 -17.02 3.80 -13.76
C ARG A 45 -16.75 3.57 -15.24
N ALA A 46 -16.79 4.61 -16.06
CA ALA A 46 -16.51 4.51 -17.50
C ALA A 46 -15.05 4.09 -17.77
N GLU A 47 -14.13 4.41 -16.86
CA GLU A 47 -12.73 3.97 -16.88
C GLU A 47 -12.52 2.55 -16.35
N GLY A 48 -13.56 1.91 -15.81
CA GLY A 48 -13.55 0.51 -15.38
C GLY A 48 -13.46 0.28 -13.87
N PHE A 49 -13.40 1.35 -13.06
CA PHE A 49 -13.31 1.22 -11.60
C PHE A 49 -14.64 0.78 -10.97
N THR A 50 -14.55 0.02 -9.88
CA THR A 50 -15.71 -0.25 -9.02
C THR A 50 -15.99 0.99 -8.16
N VAL A 51 -17.12 1.67 -8.41
CA VAL A 51 -17.45 2.93 -7.73
C VAL A 51 -18.80 2.84 -7.01
N TYR A 52 -18.77 3.08 -5.70
CA TYR A 52 -19.95 3.36 -4.88
C TYR A 52 -20.16 4.87 -4.81
N GLU A 53 -21.38 5.32 -5.10
CA GLU A 53 -21.73 6.74 -4.99
C GLU A 53 -22.22 7.04 -3.58
N GLY A 54 -21.50 7.91 -2.87
CA GLY A 54 -21.83 8.24 -1.48
C GLY A 54 -20.78 9.12 -0.82
N ASP A 55 -21.15 9.64 0.35
CA ASP A 55 -20.26 10.45 1.18
C ASP A 55 -19.37 9.54 2.03
N GLY A 56 -18.05 9.66 1.87
CA GLY A 56 -17.08 8.88 2.67
C GLY A 56 -17.06 9.23 4.16
N SER A 57 -17.73 10.32 4.56
CA SER A 57 -17.97 10.69 5.96
C SER A 57 -19.29 10.16 6.53
N ASP A 58 -20.06 9.38 5.75
CA ASP A 58 -21.29 8.72 6.21
C ASP A 58 -21.08 7.22 6.46
N THR A 59 -21.33 6.78 7.70
CA THR A 59 -21.25 5.37 8.06
C THR A 59 -22.19 4.45 7.28
N GLU A 60 -23.34 4.92 6.81
CA GLU A 60 -24.25 4.11 5.98
C GLU A 60 -23.68 3.88 4.59
N ALA A 61 -23.10 4.93 3.99
CA ALA A 61 -22.39 4.83 2.72
C ALA A 61 -21.18 3.89 2.81
N LEU A 62 -20.39 3.99 3.88
CA LEU A 62 -19.23 3.11 4.11
C LEU A 62 -19.62 1.63 4.25
N ARG A 63 -20.72 1.34 4.98
CA ARG A 63 -21.25 -0.04 5.07
C ARG A 63 -21.71 -0.56 3.71
N ALA A 64 -22.39 0.29 2.94
CA ALA A 64 -22.86 -0.09 1.61
C ALA A 64 -21.71 -0.32 0.60
N ALA A 65 -20.51 0.20 0.88
CA ALA A 65 -19.27 -0.10 0.16
C ALA A 65 -18.52 -1.36 0.70
N ASP A 66 -19.13 -2.12 1.61
CA ASP A 66 -18.57 -3.25 2.37
C ASP A 66 -17.22 -2.93 3.05
N ILE A 67 -17.16 -1.82 3.79
CA ILE A 67 -15.97 -1.47 4.60
C ILE A 67 -15.62 -2.54 5.64
N ASP A 68 -16.60 -3.29 6.15
CA ASP A 68 -16.39 -4.32 7.19
C ASP A 68 -15.41 -5.42 6.75
N ASP A 69 -15.28 -5.68 5.44
CA ASP A 69 -14.34 -6.65 4.88
C ASP A 69 -13.02 -6.01 4.40
N ALA A 70 -12.86 -4.69 4.54
CA ALA A 70 -11.70 -3.97 4.04
C ALA A 70 -10.45 -4.20 4.91
N LYS A 71 -9.32 -4.48 4.26
CA LYS A 71 -8.01 -4.52 4.92
C LYS A 71 -7.33 -3.16 4.96
N ARG A 72 -7.64 -2.30 3.98
CA ARG A 72 -7.11 -0.94 3.90
C ARG A 72 -8.22 0.07 3.61
N PHE A 73 -8.09 1.24 4.23
CA PHE A 73 -8.94 2.40 3.99
C PHE A 73 -8.07 3.60 3.66
N ILE A 74 -8.35 4.27 2.55
CA ILE A 74 -7.48 5.32 2.03
C ILE A 74 -8.30 6.54 1.62
N THR A 75 -8.01 7.71 2.15
CA THR A 75 -8.66 8.97 1.76
C THR A 75 -7.77 9.77 0.81
N THR A 76 -8.32 10.20 -0.32
CA THR A 76 -7.57 10.94 -1.36
C THR A 76 -8.26 12.23 -1.80
N THR A 77 -9.29 12.66 -1.07
CA THR A 77 -10.06 13.87 -1.39
C THR A 77 -9.19 15.14 -1.22
N ALA A 78 -9.67 16.24 -1.78
CA ALA A 78 -9.02 17.54 -1.66
C ALA A 78 -9.31 18.28 -0.33
N ASP A 79 -10.09 17.65 0.56
CA ASP A 79 -10.56 18.25 1.81
C ASP A 79 -10.05 17.41 3.00
N ASP A 80 -9.16 18.00 3.79
CA ASP A 80 -8.55 17.33 4.95
C ASP A 80 -9.56 17.09 6.09
N ASP A 81 -10.58 17.93 6.23
CA ASP A 81 -11.62 17.75 7.25
C ASP A 81 -12.47 16.52 6.95
N ILE A 82 -12.83 16.34 5.66
CA ILE A 82 -13.52 15.14 5.19
C ILE A 82 -12.63 13.90 5.35
N ASN A 83 -11.35 14.01 4.99
CA ASN A 83 -10.40 12.91 5.12
C ASN A 83 -10.25 12.47 6.58
N LEU A 84 -10.06 13.41 7.52
CA LEU A 84 -9.97 13.14 8.96
C LEU A 84 -11.23 12.45 9.49
N LEU A 85 -12.41 12.97 9.15
CA LEU A 85 -13.67 12.40 9.60
C LEU A 85 -13.87 10.98 9.06
N ALA A 86 -13.64 10.77 7.76
CA ALA A 86 -13.75 9.46 7.13
C ALA A 86 -12.79 8.43 7.76
N CYS A 87 -11.53 8.79 7.96
CA CYS A 87 -10.56 7.93 8.63
C CYS A 87 -10.94 7.62 10.08
N GLN A 88 -11.40 8.62 10.84
CA GLN A 88 -11.86 8.42 12.23
C GLN A 88 -13.04 7.44 12.29
N LEU A 89 -13.97 7.51 11.34
CA LEU A 89 -15.08 6.56 11.24
C LEU A 89 -14.59 5.16 10.90
N ALA A 90 -13.69 5.01 9.92
CA ALA A 90 -13.08 3.73 9.57
C ALA A 90 -12.46 3.03 10.80
N ILE A 91 -11.70 3.77 11.60
CA ILE A 91 -11.05 3.25 12.81
C ILE A 91 -12.07 2.92 13.90
N THR A 92 -12.96 3.86 14.23
CA THR A 92 -13.82 3.71 15.43
C THR A 92 -15.06 2.87 15.23
N LYS A 93 -15.49 2.65 13.98
CA LYS A 93 -16.74 1.93 13.66
C LYS A 93 -16.53 0.62 12.93
N PHE A 94 -15.41 0.47 12.22
CA PHE A 94 -15.20 -0.64 11.28
C PHE A 94 -13.89 -1.40 11.51
N ASP A 95 -13.06 -0.98 12.47
CA ASP A 95 -11.85 -1.70 12.91
C ASP A 95 -10.90 -2.06 11.75
N VAL A 96 -10.77 -1.14 10.77
CA VAL A 96 -9.90 -1.34 9.61
C VAL A 96 -8.43 -1.32 10.05
N ALA A 97 -7.70 -2.38 9.71
CA ALA A 97 -6.34 -2.62 10.20
C ALA A 97 -5.29 -1.58 9.76
N SER A 98 -5.47 -0.95 8.59
CA SER A 98 -4.52 0.02 8.06
C SER A 98 -5.23 1.17 7.37
N VAL A 99 -4.99 2.38 7.86
CA VAL A 99 -5.66 3.60 7.39
C VAL A 99 -4.63 4.63 6.95
N TYR A 100 -4.77 5.09 5.71
CA TYR A 100 -3.89 6.07 5.09
C TYR A 100 -4.69 7.28 4.64
N SER A 101 -4.08 8.46 4.64
CA SER A 101 -4.72 9.67 4.12
C SER A 101 -3.75 10.51 3.33
N ARG A 102 -4.21 11.03 2.19
CA ARG A 102 -3.60 12.20 1.57
C ARG A 102 -3.88 13.42 2.46
N VAL A 103 -2.82 14.08 2.89
CA VAL A 103 -2.86 15.33 3.62
C VAL A 103 -2.55 16.46 2.64
N ASN A 104 -3.48 17.40 2.48
CA ASN A 104 -3.36 18.49 1.53
C ASN A 104 -2.63 19.69 2.15
N ASP A 105 -2.86 19.97 3.42
CA ASP A 105 -2.13 20.97 4.20
C ASP A 105 -1.09 20.30 5.10
N PRO A 106 0.22 20.54 4.90
CA PRO A 106 1.27 19.96 5.74
C PRO A 106 1.08 20.20 7.25
N ASP A 107 0.43 21.29 7.64
CA ASP A 107 0.16 21.61 9.05
C ASP A 107 -0.83 20.63 9.71
N ASN A 108 -1.57 19.84 8.90
CA ASN A 108 -2.53 18.86 9.39
C ASN A 108 -1.94 17.46 9.63
N VAL A 109 -0.69 17.18 9.24
CA VAL A 109 -0.09 15.83 9.32
C VAL A 109 -0.17 15.28 10.75
N ASP A 110 0.20 16.08 11.76
CA ASP A 110 0.15 15.70 13.17
C ASP A 110 -1.26 15.30 13.63
N ALA A 111 -2.31 15.89 13.04
CA ALA A 111 -3.69 15.55 13.38
C ALA A 111 -4.06 14.13 12.93
N PHE A 112 -3.63 13.72 11.72
CA PHE A 112 -3.82 12.35 11.22
C PHE A 112 -3.03 11.33 12.08
N ASP A 113 -1.77 11.61 12.37
CA ASP A 113 -0.94 10.73 13.19
C ASP A 113 -1.53 10.53 14.60
N SER A 114 -2.10 11.58 15.18
CA SER A 114 -2.71 11.54 16.52
C SER A 114 -3.90 10.58 16.66
N ILE A 115 -4.57 10.25 15.54
CA ILE A 115 -5.69 9.32 15.49
C ILE A 115 -5.28 7.94 14.94
N GLY A 116 -3.99 7.69 14.74
CA GLY A 116 -3.46 6.43 14.24
C GLY A 116 -3.60 6.26 12.73
N VAL A 117 -3.72 7.35 11.97
CA VAL A 117 -3.77 7.36 10.51
C VAL A 117 -2.39 7.74 9.98
N THR A 118 -1.88 6.99 9.00
CA THR A 118 -0.65 7.39 8.31
C THR A 118 -0.96 8.52 7.32
N GLY A 119 -0.61 9.75 7.69
CA GLY A 119 -0.75 10.93 6.83
C GLY A 119 0.37 11.03 5.79
N ILE A 120 0.00 11.23 4.53
CA ILE A 120 0.92 11.48 3.42
C ILE A 120 0.74 12.93 2.96
N ASP A 121 1.65 13.81 3.37
CA ASP A 121 1.69 15.19 2.86
C ASP A 121 1.91 15.19 1.34
N ALA A 122 0.90 15.66 0.61
CA ALA A 122 0.90 15.73 -0.84
C ALA A 122 2.02 16.62 -1.39
N THR A 123 2.40 17.68 -0.66
CA THR A 123 3.45 18.61 -1.09
C THR A 123 4.81 17.94 -1.01
N THR A 124 5.15 17.38 0.15
CA THR A 124 6.40 16.63 0.35
C THR A 124 6.47 15.41 -0.56
N ALA A 125 5.38 14.64 -0.70
CA ALA A 125 5.34 13.48 -1.58
C ALA A 125 5.59 13.84 -3.06
N THR A 126 5.01 14.95 -3.53
CA THR A 126 5.25 15.43 -4.89
C THR A 126 6.69 15.91 -5.09
N ALA A 127 7.25 16.64 -4.12
CA ALA A 127 8.64 17.08 -4.17
C ALA A 127 9.61 15.88 -4.20
N ALA A 128 9.37 14.86 -3.36
CA ALA A 128 10.16 13.63 -3.33
C ALA A 128 10.10 12.89 -4.68
N ALA A 129 8.91 12.78 -5.29
CA ALA A 129 8.78 12.13 -6.59
C ALA A 129 9.57 12.86 -7.71
N ILE A 130 9.62 14.19 -7.66
CA ILE A 130 10.44 14.99 -8.60
C ILE A 130 11.93 14.79 -8.32
N ASP A 131 12.34 14.81 -7.05
CA ASP A 131 13.74 14.60 -6.65
C ASP A 131 14.24 13.20 -7.08
N ASP A 132 13.44 12.16 -6.87
CA ASP A 132 13.74 10.79 -7.29
C ASP A 132 13.86 10.66 -8.82
N GLU A 133 13.04 11.39 -9.59
CA GLU A 133 13.17 11.42 -11.06
C GLU A 133 14.46 12.12 -11.52
N ILE A 134 14.91 13.15 -10.79
CA ILE A 134 16.15 13.88 -11.11
C ILE A 134 17.38 13.05 -10.73
N GLU A 135 17.42 12.53 -9.50
CA GLU A 135 18.60 11.88 -8.93
C GLU A 135 18.71 10.41 -9.36
N ARG A 136 17.57 9.74 -9.59
CA ARG A 136 17.51 8.28 -9.79
C ARG A 136 16.53 7.86 -10.91
N PRO A 137 16.56 8.47 -12.11
CA PRO A 137 15.57 8.24 -13.16
C PRO A 137 15.43 6.77 -13.56
N ALA A 138 16.54 6.03 -13.62
CA ALA A 138 16.49 4.60 -13.97
C ALA A 138 15.72 3.76 -12.93
N LEU A 139 15.92 4.05 -11.64
CA LEU A 139 15.21 3.34 -10.56
C LEU A 139 13.74 3.80 -10.51
N THR A 140 13.48 5.10 -10.66
CA THR A 140 12.13 5.67 -10.69
C THR A 140 11.30 5.12 -11.83
N HIS A 141 11.86 5.05 -13.04
CA HIS A 141 11.19 4.40 -14.17
C HIS A 141 10.93 2.93 -13.90
N TRP A 142 11.92 2.20 -13.36
CA TRP A 142 11.75 0.78 -13.04
C TRP A 142 10.65 0.53 -11.98
N MET A 143 10.56 1.38 -10.95
CA MET A 143 9.52 1.30 -9.90
C MET A 143 8.13 1.74 -10.35
N ASN A 144 8.05 2.57 -11.40
CA ASN A 144 6.80 3.13 -11.91
C ASN A 144 6.35 2.51 -13.24
N GLU A 145 7.15 1.63 -13.83
CA GLU A 145 6.80 0.95 -15.07
C GLU A 145 5.51 0.16 -14.82
N LEU A 146 4.43 0.61 -15.45
CA LEU A 146 3.13 -0.05 -15.37
C LEU A 146 3.21 -1.32 -16.22
N GLY A 147 3.51 -2.43 -15.56
CA GLY A 147 3.58 -3.75 -16.18
C GLY A 147 4.17 -4.76 -15.20
N ASP A 148 3.59 -5.95 -15.17
CA ASP A 148 3.88 -7.02 -14.20
C ASP A 148 5.31 -7.62 -14.32
N SER A 149 6.28 -6.94 -14.92
CA SER A 149 7.65 -7.45 -15.03
C SER A 149 8.46 -7.28 -13.75
N HIS A 150 8.19 -6.25 -12.95
CA HIS A 150 9.04 -5.84 -11.82
C HIS A 150 8.24 -5.42 -10.59
N ASP A 151 8.78 -5.67 -9.40
CA ASP A 151 8.11 -5.33 -8.15
C ASP A 151 9.08 -5.02 -7.00
N VAL A 152 8.61 -4.22 -6.04
CA VAL A 152 9.26 -3.95 -4.75
C VAL A 152 8.23 -4.14 -3.65
N GLN A 153 8.43 -5.15 -2.82
CA GLN A 153 7.52 -5.44 -1.70
C GLN A 153 8.29 -5.72 -0.42
N GLU A 154 7.72 -5.26 0.69
CA GLU A 154 8.19 -5.54 2.03
C GLU A 154 7.28 -6.59 2.69
N VAL A 155 7.90 -7.51 3.41
CA VAL A 155 7.18 -8.57 4.14
C VAL A 155 7.78 -8.82 5.51
N GLU A 156 6.90 -9.03 6.49
CA GLU A 156 7.31 -9.53 7.81
C GLU A 156 7.68 -11.01 7.74
N VAL A 157 8.85 -11.36 8.27
CA VAL A 157 9.33 -12.74 8.38
C VAL A 157 8.56 -13.48 9.47
N THR A 158 7.60 -14.31 9.05
CA THR A 158 6.88 -15.25 9.94
C THR A 158 7.31 -16.70 9.74
N SER A 159 8.13 -16.97 8.72
CA SER A 159 8.66 -18.31 8.45
C SER A 159 9.74 -18.72 9.46
N ARG A 160 9.38 -19.63 10.37
CA ARG A 160 10.32 -20.26 11.32
C ARG A 160 11.44 -21.05 10.63
N GLU A 161 11.21 -21.51 9.41
CA GLU A 161 12.24 -22.24 8.65
C GLU A 161 13.34 -21.31 8.14
N LEU A 162 13.01 -20.04 7.87
CA LEU A 162 13.95 -19.06 7.33
C LEU A 162 14.62 -18.22 8.42
N ALA A 163 13.93 -18.02 9.55
CA ALA A 163 14.52 -17.38 10.71
C ALA A 163 15.79 -18.11 11.18
N GLY A 164 16.82 -17.33 11.55
CA GLY A 164 18.13 -17.81 11.96
C GLY A 164 19.08 -18.14 10.81
N LYS A 165 18.67 -18.00 9.54
CA LYS A 165 19.54 -18.19 8.37
C LYS A 165 20.16 -16.87 7.92
N SER A 166 21.37 -16.96 7.36
CA SER A 166 22.02 -15.81 6.75
C SER A 166 21.44 -15.51 5.36
N ILE A 167 21.56 -14.26 4.89
CA ILE A 167 21.19 -13.91 3.51
C ILE A 167 21.93 -14.77 2.48
N ARG A 168 23.20 -15.16 2.74
CA ARG A 168 23.95 -16.10 1.89
C ARG A 168 23.23 -17.44 1.74
N ASP A 169 22.77 -18.02 2.85
CA ASP A 169 22.07 -19.31 2.84
C ASP A 169 20.71 -19.23 2.15
N LEU A 170 20.08 -18.06 2.25
CA LEU A 170 18.78 -17.78 1.65
C LEU A 170 18.88 -17.44 0.17
N ASN A 171 20.01 -16.93 -0.32
CA ASN A 171 20.18 -16.56 -1.72
C ASN A 171 19.98 -17.76 -2.67
N ALA A 172 20.33 -18.96 -2.24
CA ALA A 172 20.04 -20.21 -2.97
C ALA A 172 18.53 -20.55 -3.04
N ARG A 173 17.71 -19.86 -2.25
CA ARG A 173 16.27 -20.05 -2.10
C ARG A 173 15.47 -18.83 -2.56
N ILE A 174 16.12 -17.71 -2.86
CA ILE A 174 15.47 -16.56 -3.50
C ILE A 174 15.40 -16.88 -5.00
N PRO A 175 14.24 -16.68 -5.66
CA PRO A 175 14.14 -16.91 -7.10
C PRO A 175 15.17 -16.10 -7.90
N ASP A 176 15.58 -16.64 -9.06
CA ASP A 176 16.42 -15.91 -10.01
C ASP A 176 15.76 -14.56 -10.35
N ASP A 177 16.57 -13.51 -10.49
CA ASP A 177 16.14 -12.11 -10.72
C ASP A 177 15.38 -11.45 -9.55
N THR A 178 15.63 -11.86 -8.30
CA THR A 178 15.15 -11.19 -7.08
C THR A 178 16.26 -11.13 -6.04
N PHE A 179 16.33 -10.04 -5.27
CA PHE A 179 17.25 -9.92 -4.15
C PHE A 179 16.66 -9.15 -2.97
N VAL A 180 17.24 -9.33 -1.78
CA VAL A 180 16.89 -8.56 -0.60
C VAL A 180 17.60 -7.21 -0.64
N ALA A 181 16.84 -6.12 -0.72
CA ALA A 181 17.38 -4.76 -0.74
C ALA A 181 17.62 -4.22 0.68
N VAL A 182 16.66 -4.44 1.58
CA VAL A 182 16.65 -3.86 2.93
C VAL A 182 16.12 -4.89 3.92
N ILE A 183 16.71 -4.91 5.12
CA ILE A 183 16.12 -5.53 6.30
C ILE A 183 15.81 -4.41 7.28
N SER A 184 14.56 -4.34 7.74
CA SER A 184 14.14 -3.49 8.85
C SER A 184 13.95 -4.34 10.10
N ARG A 185 14.49 -3.87 11.23
CA ARG A 185 14.30 -4.47 12.55
C ARG A 185 14.13 -3.36 13.56
N ASP A 186 13.05 -3.40 14.34
CA ASP A 186 12.77 -2.40 15.38
C ASP A 186 12.79 -0.95 14.85
N GLY A 187 12.40 -0.76 13.58
CA GLY A 187 12.41 0.54 12.89
C GLY A 187 13.77 0.96 12.30
N GLU A 188 14.82 0.17 12.49
CA GLU A 188 16.13 0.42 11.89
C GLU A 188 16.30 -0.30 10.56
N ASN A 189 16.49 0.48 9.49
CA ASN A 189 16.70 -0.04 8.14
C ASN A 189 18.20 -0.25 7.86
N ARG A 190 18.56 -1.40 7.30
CA ARG A 190 19.93 -1.71 6.89
C ARG A 190 19.98 -2.44 5.55
N VAL A 191 20.98 -2.09 4.76
CA VAL A 191 21.37 -2.89 3.59
C VAL A 191 22.03 -4.16 4.11
N PRO A 192 21.51 -5.35 3.77
CA PRO A 192 22.06 -6.59 4.29
C PRO A 192 23.42 -6.92 3.68
N SER A 193 24.27 -7.56 4.49
CA SER A 193 25.45 -8.27 4.01
C SER A 193 25.12 -9.76 3.80
N ALA A 194 26.01 -10.50 3.14
CA ALA A 194 25.86 -11.95 2.98
C ALA A 194 25.74 -12.69 4.33
N ASP A 195 26.38 -12.17 5.39
CA ASP A 195 26.40 -12.79 6.72
C ASP A 195 25.28 -12.24 7.64
N SER A 196 24.44 -11.32 7.15
CA SER A 196 23.30 -10.81 7.91
C SER A 196 22.29 -11.94 8.15
N VAL A 197 21.95 -12.17 9.42
CA VAL A 197 21.01 -13.21 9.86
C VAL A 197 19.61 -12.62 10.00
N LEU A 198 18.62 -13.30 9.41
CA LEU A 198 17.21 -12.95 9.57
C LEU A 198 16.67 -13.44 10.90
N GLU A 199 15.81 -12.64 11.51
CA GLU A 199 15.07 -12.99 12.72
C GLU A 199 13.57 -12.98 12.43
N MET A 200 12.82 -13.68 13.29
CA MET A 200 11.36 -13.63 13.25
C MET A 200 10.90 -12.20 13.53
N GLY A 201 9.97 -11.69 12.73
CA GLY A 201 9.46 -10.32 12.83
C GLY A 201 10.32 -9.27 12.13
N ASP A 202 11.45 -9.64 11.53
CA ASP A 202 12.15 -8.71 10.61
C ASP A 202 11.23 -8.37 9.43
N SER A 203 11.25 -7.12 8.97
CA SER A 203 10.66 -6.76 7.68
C SER A 203 11.73 -6.80 6.60
N VAL A 204 11.45 -7.49 5.49
CA VAL A 204 12.41 -7.72 4.41
C VAL A 204 11.84 -7.13 3.13
N THR A 205 12.55 -6.17 2.55
CA THR A 205 12.21 -5.59 1.24
C THR A 205 12.88 -6.39 0.13
N PHE A 206 12.07 -7.00 -0.74
CA PHE A 206 12.51 -7.63 -1.97
C PHE A 206 12.37 -6.68 -3.15
N ILE A 207 13.30 -6.79 -4.09
CA ILE A 207 13.28 -6.10 -5.37
C ILE A 207 13.65 -7.10 -6.47
N GLY A 208 12.92 -7.09 -7.58
CA GLY A 208 13.18 -7.99 -8.69
C GLY A 208 12.00 -8.18 -9.61
N ALA A 209 11.98 -9.31 -10.34
CA ALA A 209 10.87 -9.69 -11.18
C ALA A 209 9.62 -10.03 -10.35
N THR A 210 8.43 -9.62 -10.78
CA THR A 210 7.17 -9.77 -10.01
C THR A 210 6.91 -11.19 -9.53
N ASP A 211 7.08 -12.20 -10.40
CA ASP A 211 6.92 -13.60 -10.02
C ASP A 211 7.99 -14.09 -9.03
N GLY A 212 9.19 -13.52 -9.10
CA GLY A 212 10.26 -13.78 -8.13
C GLY A 212 9.93 -13.19 -6.77
N VAL A 213 9.56 -11.92 -6.74
CA VAL A 213 9.12 -11.21 -5.53
C VAL A 213 7.93 -11.92 -4.89
N ARG A 214 6.84 -12.19 -5.62
CA ARG A 214 5.66 -12.89 -5.10
C ARG A 214 6.01 -14.24 -4.46
N ARG A 215 6.84 -15.06 -5.11
CA ARG A 215 7.29 -16.35 -4.54
C ARG A 215 8.18 -16.17 -3.30
N ALA A 216 8.96 -15.09 -3.23
CA ALA A 216 9.72 -14.76 -2.03
C ALA A 216 8.77 -14.37 -0.88
N MET A 217 7.77 -13.52 -1.14
CA MET A 217 6.73 -13.14 -0.18
C MET A 217 6.05 -14.37 0.44
N GLU A 218 5.55 -15.29 -0.40
CA GLU A 218 4.87 -16.52 0.04
C GLU A 218 5.78 -17.44 0.91
N ARG A 219 7.10 -17.41 0.69
CA ARG A 219 8.06 -18.23 1.45
C ARG A 219 8.44 -17.62 2.79
N PHE A 220 8.57 -16.30 2.82
CA PHE A 220 9.01 -15.54 4.01
C PHE A 220 7.84 -15.28 4.96
N HIS A 221 6.63 -15.20 4.40
CA HIS A 221 5.38 -15.09 5.11
C HIS A 221 4.36 -16.12 4.61
N PRO A 222 4.55 -17.41 4.95
CA PRO A 222 3.60 -18.44 4.57
C PRO A 222 2.25 -18.14 5.23
N HIS A 223 1.21 -18.01 4.41
CA HIS A 223 -0.17 -17.99 4.91
C HIS A 223 -0.52 -19.42 5.38
N ASP A 224 -0.72 -19.60 6.69
CA ASP A 224 -1.35 -20.81 7.25
C ASP A 224 -2.82 -20.90 6.82
#